data_AF-A0A845MDU2-F1
#
_entry.id   AF-A0A845MDU2-F1
#
_cell.length_a   1.000
_cell.length_b   1.000
_cell.length_c   1.000
_cell.angle_alpha   90.00
_cell.angle_beta   90.00
_cell.angle_gamma   90.00
#
_symmetry.space_group_name_H-M   'P 1'
#
loop_
_entity.id
_entity.type
_entity.pdbx_description
1 polymer ?
#
loop_
_entity_poly.entity_id
_entity_poly.type
_entity_poly.pdbx_seq_one_letter_code
_entity_poly.pdbx_strand_id
1 'polypeptide(L)'
;MKDFDQKLFKLHQHWLIADSVKEALRAYQNSSSSLTVDLPEKLLSLGRTHSVFDVQKVFYALVYVVVEEYQALNYRDAQIDALLAERDKVETLKRFRNAIFHVQKPLISPKELDFLEADNDGSWIKNLHYAMNSFFVDRLDLMEFIEKYQKKNSCTKTEPDC
;
A
#
# COMPACT_ATOMS: atom_id res chain seq x y z
N MET A 1 29.79 7.94 -2.80
CA MET A 1 28.62 8.84 -2.65
C MET A 1 27.49 8.18 -3.43
N LYS A 2 26.59 7.44 -2.76
CA LYS A 2 25.43 6.85 -3.45
C LYS A 2 24.55 8.01 -3.91
N ASP A 3 24.28 8.05 -5.20
CA ASP A 3 23.44 9.07 -5.79
C ASP A 3 22.09 9.10 -5.04
N PHE A 4 21.63 10.29 -4.73
CA PHE A 4 20.37 10.49 -4.01
C PHE A 4 19.25 10.06 -4.96
N ASP A 5 18.78 8.82 -4.80
CA ASP A 5 17.78 8.26 -5.70
C ASP A 5 16.39 8.81 -5.37
N GLN A 6 16.07 9.98 -5.89
CA GLN A 6 14.75 10.62 -5.81
C GLN A 6 13.62 9.66 -6.22
N LYS A 7 13.90 8.71 -7.11
CA LYS A 7 12.92 7.73 -7.57
C LYS A 7 12.61 6.72 -6.47
N LEU A 8 13.62 6.26 -5.72
CA LEU A 8 13.44 5.38 -4.57
C LEU A 8 12.62 6.07 -3.47
N PHE A 9 12.88 7.35 -3.20
CA PHE A 9 12.10 8.11 -2.23
C PHE A 9 10.64 8.27 -2.67
N LYS A 10 10.39 8.59 -3.95
CA LYS A 10 9.04 8.69 -4.49
C LYS A 10 8.30 7.34 -4.42
N LEU A 11 8.98 6.23 -4.73
CA LEU A 11 8.43 4.90 -4.59
C LEU A 11 8.06 4.60 -3.12
N HIS A 12 8.94 4.96 -2.17
CA HIS A 12 8.67 4.83 -0.74
C HIS A 12 7.49 5.69 -0.28
N GLN A 13 7.29 6.90 -0.84
CA GLN A 13 6.10 7.69 -0.53
C GLN A 13 4.80 6.96 -0.92
N HIS A 14 4.78 6.32 -2.10
CA HIS A 14 3.61 5.51 -2.51
C HIS A 14 3.43 4.29 -1.61
N TRP A 15 4.54 3.69 -1.17
CA TRP A 15 4.52 2.64 -0.16
C TRP A 15 3.89 3.11 1.16
N LEU A 16 4.30 4.26 1.69
CA LEU A 16 3.74 4.82 2.92
C LEU A 16 2.24 5.13 2.78
N ILE A 17 1.78 5.55 1.60
CA ILE A 17 0.34 5.73 1.33
C ILE A 17 -0.38 4.38 1.45
N ALA A 18 0.12 3.33 0.80
CA ALA A 18 -0.46 1.98 0.92
C ALA A 18 -0.45 1.50 2.38
N ASP A 19 0.68 1.61 3.06
CA ASP A 19 0.85 1.15 4.45
C ASP A 19 -0.06 1.90 5.42
N SER A 20 -0.27 3.21 5.24
CA SER A 20 -1.20 3.98 6.06
C SER A 20 -2.65 3.48 6.00
N VAL A 21 -3.10 2.99 4.84
CA VAL A 21 -4.42 2.39 4.68
C VAL A 21 -4.50 1.04 5.39
N LYS A 22 -3.39 0.27 5.41
CA LYS A 22 -3.30 -0.98 6.18
C LYS A 22 -3.38 -0.72 7.69
N GLU A 23 -2.71 0.32 8.18
CA GLU A 23 -2.81 0.71 9.60
C GLU A 23 -4.21 1.21 9.94
N ALA A 24 -4.84 2.00 9.08
CA ALA A 24 -6.24 2.38 9.24
C ALA A 24 -7.16 1.16 9.30
N LEU A 25 -6.97 0.17 8.43
CA LEU A 25 -7.73 -1.08 8.45
C LEU A 25 -7.60 -1.81 9.79
N ARG A 26 -6.38 -1.95 10.32
CA ARG A 26 -6.13 -2.55 11.64
C ARG A 26 -6.86 -1.79 12.74
N ALA A 27 -6.81 -0.46 12.70
CA ALA A 27 -7.55 0.36 13.64
C ALA A 27 -9.06 0.13 13.53
N TYR A 28 -9.62 0.11 12.32
CA TYR A 28 -11.04 -0.17 12.06
C TYR A 28 -11.49 -1.56 12.55
N GLN A 29 -10.67 -2.59 12.34
CA GLN A 29 -10.94 -3.95 12.81
C GLN A 29 -10.95 -4.03 14.35
N ASN A 30 -10.07 -3.27 15.00
CA ASN A 30 -9.94 -3.24 16.46
C ASN A 30 -10.93 -2.27 17.13
N SER A 31 -11.44 -1.27 16.41
CA SER A 31 -12.42 -0.31 16.92
C SER A 31 -13.85 -0.80 16.68
N SER A 32 -14.51 -1.28 17.73
CA SER A 32 -15.93 -1.64 17.72
C SER A 32 -16.85 -0.41 17.84
N SER A 33 -16.73 0.60 16.99
CA SER A 33 -17.63 1.77 16.95
C SER A 33 -17.20 2.67 15.77
N SER A 34 -18.04 3.33 14.99
CA SER A 34 -19.24 4.10 15.33
C SER A 34 -20.00 4.35 14.03
N LEU A 35 -20.96 3.48 13.68
CA LEU A 35 -22.08 3.93 12.86
C LEU A 35 -23.19 4.26 13.86
N THR A 36 -23.28 5.53 14.26
CA THR A 36 -24.38 6.08 15.08
C THR A 36 -25.62 6.22 14.21
N VAL A 37 -26.06 5.11 13.64
CA VAL A 37 -27.25 5.06 12.79
C VAL A 37 -28.21 4.09 13.44
N ASP A 38 -29.44 4.54 13.65
CA ASP A 38 -30.53 3.74 14.19
C ASP A 38 -31.00 2.73 13.14
N LEU A 39 -30.15 1.73 12.88
CA LEU A 39 -30.38 0.65 11.94
C LEU A 39 -30.45 -0.68 12.70
N PRO A 40 -31.20 -1.66 12.19
CA PRO A 40 -31.15 -3.03 12.67
C PRO A 40 -29.70 -3.55 12.74
N GLU A 41 -29.33 -4.24 13.83
CA GLU A 41 -27.97 -4.75 14.07
C GLU A 41 -27.41 -5.60 12.91
N LYS A 42 -28.28 -6.33 12.21
CA LYS A 42 -27.90 -7.12 11.03
C LYS A 42 -27.42 -6.24 9.86
N LEU A 43 -28.00 -5.06 9.69
CA LEU A 43 -27.58 -4.10 8.67
C LEU A 43 -26.31 -3.35 9.11
N LEU A 44 -26.17 -3.04 10.41
CA LEU A 44 -24.95 -2.42 10.95
C LEU A 44 -23.74 -3.36 10.82
N SER A 45 -23.90 -4.64 11.17
CA SER A 45 -22.84 -5.64 11.03
C SER A 45 -22.46 -5.87 9.57
N LEU A 46 -23.44 -6.00 8.66
CA LEU A 46 -23.19 -6.06 7.22
C LEU A 46 -22.43 -4.82 6.73
N GLY A 47 -22.88 -3.62 7.10
CA GLY A 47 -22.23 -2.35 6.75
C GLY A 47 -20.78 -2.28 7.24
N ARG A 48 -20.51 -2.69 8.50
CA ARG A 48 -19.14 -2.75 9.06
C ARG A 48 -18.25 -3.72 8.28
N THR A 49 -18.75 -4.93 7.99
CA THR A 49 -18.01 -5.92 7.20
C THR A 49 -17.68 -5.38 5.81
N HIS A 50 -18.63 -4.73 5.16
CA HIS A 50 -18.41 -4.06 3.87
C HIS A 50 -17.37 -2.95 3.97
N SER A 51 -17.44 -2.06 4.95
CA SER A 51 -16.46 -0.99 5.15
C SER A 51 -15.04 -1.51 5.35
N VAL A 52 -14.86 -2.53 6.20
CA VAL A 52 -13.54 -3.16 6.41
C VAL A 52 -13.03 -3.76 5.10
N PHE A 53 -13.90 -4.42 4.35
CA PHE A 53 -13.54 -5.00 3.07
C PHE A 53 -13.17 -3.94 2.03
N ASP A 54 -13.88 -2.81 1.98
CA ASP A 54 -13.59 -1.73 1.04
C ASP A 54 -12.22 -1.07 1.34
N VAL A 55 -11.88 -0.85 2.61
CA VAL A 55 -10.55 -0.37 3.00
C VAL A 55 -9.46 -1.38 2.60
N GLN A 56 -9.72 -2.68 2.79
CA GLN A 56 -8.82 -3.76 2.37
C GLN A 56 -8.58 -3.76 0.84
N LYS A 57 -9.65 -3.56 0.05
CA LYS A 57 -9.56 -3.45 -1.42
C LYS A 57 -8.69 -2.27 -1.83
N VAL A 58 -8.87 -1.10 -1.20
CA VAL A 58 -8.05 0.08 -1.48
C VAL A 58 -6.58 -0.19 -1.18
N PHE A 59 -6.26 -0.85 -0.06
CA PHE A 59 -4.90 -1.24 0.26
C PHE A 59 -4.28 -2.14 -0.83
N TYR A 60 -4.97 -3.20 -1.27
CA TYR A 60 -4.46 -4.08 -2.33
C TYR A 60 -4.22 -3.32 -3.64
N ALA A 61 -5.16 -2.45 -4.02
CA ALA A 61 -5.02 -1.62 -5.22
C ALA A 61 -3.80 -0.70 -5.14
N LEU A 62 -3.50 -0.12 -3.97
CA LEU A 62 -2.31 0.71 -3.75
C LEU A 62 -1.00 -0.09 -3.76
N VAL A 63 -0.99 -1.33 -3.25
CA VAL A 63 0.18 -2.22 -3.35
C VAL A 63 0.56 -2.44 -4.81
N TYR A 64 -0.41 -2.60 -5.71
CA TYR A 64 -0.11 -2.72 -7.13
C TYR A 64 0.57 -1.48 -7.72
N VAL A 65 0.19 -0.27 -7.28
CA VAL A 65 0.84 0.97 -7.74
C VAL A 65 2.33 0.96 -7.36
N VAL A 66 2.66 0.46 -6.17
CA VAL A 66 4.05 0.28 -5.74
C VAL A 66 4.78 -0.76 -6.60
N VAL A 67 4.12 -1.88 -6.91
CA VAL A 67 4.68 -2.93 -7.79
C VAL A 67 4.95 -2.39 -9.19
N GLU A 68 4.01 -1.65 -9.78
CA GLU A 68 4.12 -1.06 -11.11
C GLU A 68 5.34 -0.14 -11.20
N GLU A 69 5.49 0.77 -10.23
CA GLU A 69 6.63 1.69 -10.18
C GLU A 69 7.95 0.95 -9.86
N TYR A 70 7.94 -0.03 -8.96
CA TYR A 70 9.11 -0.89 -8.67
C TYR A 70 9.65 -1.55 -9.94
N GLN A 71 8.76 -2.14 -10.75
CA GLN A 71 9.11 -2.78 -12.01
C GLN A 71 9.57 -1.77 -13.06
N ALA A 72 8.89 -0.63 -13.17
CA ALA A 72 9.26 0.44 -14.11
C ALA A 72 10.66 1.02 -13.83
N LEU A 73 11.03 1.11 -12.55
CA LEU A 73 12.33 1.57 -12.09
C LEU A 73 13.43 0.51 -12.19
N ASN A 74 13.10 -0.73 -12.57
CA ASN A 74 14.02 -1.86 -12.68
C ASN A 74 14.78 -2.15 -11.38
N TYR A 75 14.16 -1.92 -10.22
CA TYR A 75 14.73 -2.37 -8.96
C TYR A 75 14.76 -3.90 -8.90
N ARG A 76 15.70 -4.42 -8.09
CA ARG A 76 15.92 -5.85 -7.90
C ARG A 76 16.05 -6.17 -6.43
N ASP A 77 15.28 -7.15 -6.00
CA ASP A 77 15.23 -7.70 -4.66
C ASP A 77 14.74 -9.14 -4.77
N ALA A 78 15.52 -10.08 -4.24
CA ALA A 78 15.26 -11.50 -4.45
C ALA A 78 13.90 -11.97 -3.92
N GLN A 79 13.40 -11.38 -2.83
CA GLN A 79 12.12 -11.77 -2.22
C GLN A 79 10.95 -11.19 -3.02
N ILE A 80 11.04 -9.91 -3.38
CA ILE A 80 10.03 -9.26 -4.22
C ILE A 80 9.99 -9.91 -5.60
N ASP A 81 11.14 -10.08 -6.26
CA ASP A 81 11.24 -10.66 -7.60
C ASP A 81 10.68 -12.10 -7.64
N ALA A 82 10.87 -12.89 -6.58
CA ALA A 82 10.29 -14.24 -6.47
C ALA A 82 8.76 -14.20 -6.39
N LEU A 83 8.19 -13.28 -5.62
CA LEU A 83 6.72 -13.12 -5.51
C LEU A 83 6.12 -12.57 -6.80
N LEU A 84 6.81 -11.65 -7.47
CA LEU A 84 6.38 -11.08 -8.76
C LEU A 84 6.56 -12.04 -9.94
N ALA A 85 7.28 -13.15 -9.76
CA ALA A 85 7.35 -14.21 -10.75
C ALA A 85 6.01 -14.97 -10.92
N GLU A 86 5.12 -14.89 -9.93
CA GLU A 86 3.74 -15.41 -9.99
C GLU A 86 2.85 -14.51 -10.87
N ARG A 87 3.08 -14.55 -12.18
CA ARG A 87 2.49 -13.62 -13.17
C ARG A 87 0.97 -13.54 -13.12
N ASP A 88 0.28 -14.65 -12.87
CA ASP A 88 -1.18 -14.68 -12.82
C ASP A 88 -1.73 -13.84 -11.66
N LYS A 89 -1.06 -13.85 -10.49
CA LYS A 89 -1.42 -13.01 -9.34
C LYS A 89 -1.12 -11.54 -9.61
N VAL A 90 -0.01 -11.24 -10.27
CA VAL A 90 0.34 -9.87 -10.65
C VAL A 90 -0.67 -9.28 -11.64
N GLU A 91 -1.07 -10.03 -12.66
CA GLU A 91 -2.03 -9.58 -13.67
C GLU A 91 -3.46 -9.47 -13.12
N THR A 92 -3.88 -10.38 -12.26
CA THR A 92 -5.18 -10.26 -11.58
C THR A 92 -5.18 -9.05 -10.61
N LEU A 93 -4.10 -8.80 -9.87
CA LEU A 93 -3.96 -7.63 -9.01
C LEU A 93 -3.99 -6.30 -9.82
N LYS A 94 -3.37 -6.27 -11.01
CA LYS A 94 -3.47 -5.12 -11.95
C LYS A 94 -4.91 -4.83 -12.33
N ARG A 95 -5.65 -5.87 -12.72
CA ARG A 95 -7.07 -5.76 -13.10
C ARG A 95 -7.93 -5.37 -11.91
N PHE A 96 -7.61 -5.88 -10.72
CA PHE A 96 -8.23 -5.50 -9.45
C PHE A 96 -8.06 -4.02 -9.17
N ARG A 97 -6.83 -3.48 -9.23
CA ARG A 97 -6.54 -2.04 -9.08
C ARG A 97 -7.40 -1.19 -10.01
N ASN A 98 -7.56 -1.62 -11.26
CA ASN A 98 -8.40 -0.92 -12.22
C ASN A 98 -9.89 -1.00 -11.88
N ALA A 99 -10.35 -2.09 -11.26
CA ALA A 99 -11.74 -2.20 -10.82
C ALA A 99 -12.05 -1.29 -9.63
N ILE A 100 -11.11 -1.14 -8.69
CA ILE A 100 -11.29 -0.32 -7.49
C ILE A 100 -11.25 1.18 -7.81
N PHE A 101 -10.33 1.63 -8.67
CA PHE A 101 -10.15 3.07 -8.94
C PHE A 101 -10.92 3.59 -10.17
N HIS A 102 -11.62 2.72 -10.91
CA HIS A 102 -12.46 3.14 -12.03
C HIS A 102 -13.87 2.58 -11.89
N VAL A 103 -14.87 3.40 -12.21
CA VAL A 103 -16.29 2.99 -12.18
C VAL A 103 -16.50 1.76 -13.06
N GLN A 104 -17.06 0.70 -12.47
CA GLN A 104 -17.43 -0.52 -13.18
C GLN A 104 -18.93 -0.51 -13.46
N LYS A 105 -19.33 -1.09 -14.60
CA LYS A 105 -20.74 -1.31 -14.96
C LYS A 105 -21.46 -2.32 -14.04
N PRO A 106 -20.87 -3.50 -13.74
CA PRO A 106 -21.49 -4.45 -12.81
C PRO A 106 -21.31 -3.99 -11.35
N LEU A 107 -22.26 -4.39 -10.50
CA LEU A 107 -22.21 -4.13 -9.05
C LEU A 107 -21.01 -4.81 -8.37
N ILE A 108 -20.64 -5.99 -8.85
CA ILE A 108 -19.41 -6.71 -8.45
C ILE A 108 -18.66 -7.03 -9.73
N SER A 109 -17.46 -6.48 -9.87
CA SER A 109 -16.64 -6.70 -11.05
C SER A 109 -16.02 -8.10 -11.02
N PRO A 110 -16.08 -8.88 -12.12
CA PRO A 110 -15.31 -10.13 -12.22
C PRO A 110 -13.82 -9.91 -11.96
N LYS A 111 -13.29 -8.74 -12.34
CA LYS A 111 -11.89 -8.35 -12.06
C LYS A 111 -11.56 -8.27 -10.57
N GLU A 112 -12.55 -7.95 -9.73
CA GLU A 112 -12.37 -7.96 -8.27
C GLU A 112 -12.29 -9.40 -7.76
N LEU A 113 -13.21 -10.25 -8.21
CA LEU A 113 -13.29 -11.65 -7.81
C LEU A 113 -12.07 -12.45 -8.25
N ASP A 114 -11.60 -12.24 -9.48
CA ASP A 114 -10.47 -12.99 -10.05
C ASP A 114 -9.21 -12.92 -9.17
N PHE A 115 -8.90 -11.74 -8.61
CA PHE A 115 -7.74 -11.60 -7.71
C PHE A 115 -8.01 -12.20 -6.34
N LEU A 116 -9.20 -11.97 -5.78
CA LEU A 116 -9.59 -12.55 -4.49
C LEU A 116 -9.61 -14.08 -4.52
N GLU A 117 -9.88 -14.69 -5.67
CA GLU A 117 -9.78 -16.13 -5.86
C GLU A 117 -8.32 -16.59 -6.06
N ALA A 118 -7.52 -15.82 -6.80
CA ALA A 118 -6.11 -16.12 -7.04
C ALA A 118 -5.23 -16.02 -5.77
N ASP A 119 -5.60 -15.16 -4.82
CA ASP A 119 -4.97 -15.00 -3.50
C ASP A 119 -6.00 -15.20 -2.37
N ASN A 120 -6.68 -16.35 -2.40
CA ASN A 120 -7.85 -16.66 -1.57
C ASN A 120 -7.65 -16.51 -0.05
N ASP A 121 -6.44 -16.77 0.44
CA ASP A 121 -6.07 -16.63 1.85
C ASP A 121 -5.32 -15.32 2.14
N GLY A 122 -5.10 -14.49 1.11
CA GLY A 122 -4.34 -13.25 1.19
C GLY A 122 -2.87 -13.45 1.55
N SER A 123 -2.34 -14.67 1.44
CA SER A 123 -0.97 -14.98 1.84
C SER A 123 0.04 -14.31 0.92
N TRP A 124 -0.23 -14.27 -0.39
CA TRP A 124 0.68 -13.71 -1.36
C TRP A 124 0.81 -12.20 -1.19
N ILE A 125 -0.30 -11.47 -1.12
CA ILE A 125 -0.28 -10.01 -0.92
C ILE A 125 0.32 -9.63 0.44
N LYS A 126 0.13 -10.45 1.46
CA LYS A 126 0.75 -10.28 2.78
C LYS A 126 2.27 -10.46 2.72
N ASN A 127 2.76 -11.50 2.04
CA ASN A 127 4.18 -11.74 1.87
C ASN A 127 4.83 -10.65 1.02
N LEU A 128 4.15 -10.18 -0.02
CA LEU A 128 4.60 -9.06 -0.84
C LEU A 128 4.69 -7.77 -0.02
N HIS A 129 3.72 -7.52 0.85
CA HIS A 129 3.77 -6.38 1.77
C HIS A 129 5.01 -6.46 2.69
N TYR A 130 5.29 -7.62 3.29
CA TYR A 130 6.48 -7.77 4.13
C TYR A 130 7.78 -7.58 3.35
N ALA A 131 7.90 -8.17 2.17
CA ALA A 131 9.09 -8.05 1.33
C ALA A 131 9.34 -6.60 0.92
N MET A 132 8.29 -5.87 0.51
CA MET A 132 8.37 -4.44 0.20
C MET A 132 8.81 -3.61 1.41
N ASN A 133 8.24 -3.89 2.60
CA ASN A 133 8.62 -3.18 3.81
C ASN A 133 10.13 -3.36 4.12
N SER A 134 10.61 -4.61 4.09
CA SER A 134 12.02 -4.92 4.29
C SER A 134 12.91 -4.24 3.26
N PHE A 135 12.53 -4.27 1.98
CA PHE A 135 13.26 -3.60 0.91
C PHE A 135 13.45 -2.11 1.19
N PHE A 136 12.40 -1.40 1.63
CA PHE A 136 12.51 0.03 1.94
C PHE A 136 13.35 0.30 3.19
N VAL A 137 13.20 -0.50 4.25
CA VAL A 137 14.02 -0.39 5.47
C VAL A 137 15.50 -0.55 5.15
N ASP A 138 15.86 -1.55 4.34
CA ASP A 138 17.25 -1.85 3.99
C ASP A 138 17.86 -0.85 3.01
N ARG A 139 17.06 -0.31 2.08
CA ARG A 139 17.57 0.54 0.99
C ARG A 139 17.65 2.01 1.33
N LEU A 140 16.77 2.51 2.20
CA LEU A 140 16.60 3.95 2.35
C LEU A 140 17.53 4.61 3.36
N ASP A 141 18.31 3.85 4.16
CA ASP A 141 19.14 4.39 5.27
C ASP A 141 18.43 5.59 5.93
N LEU A 142 17.13 5.42 6.25
CA LEU A 142 16.19 6.52 6.52
C LEU A 142 16.69 7.47 7.61
N MET A 143 17.44 6.92 8.57
CA MET A 143 18.05 7.66 9.66
C MET A 143 19.08 8.68 9.15
N GLU A 144 19.96 8.30 8.22
CA GLU A 144 20.96 9.20 7.64
C GLU A 144 20.30 10.33 6.83
N PHE A 145 19.19 10.03 6.13
CA PHE A 145 18.39 11.03 5.43
C PHE A 145 17.68 12.01 6.39
N ILE A 146 17.01 11.51 7.42
CA ILE A 146 16.29 12.34 8.42
C ILE A 146 17.28 13.28 9.11
N GLU A 147 18.43 12.77 9.55
CA GLU A 147 19.48 13.56 10.18
C GLU A 147 19.99 14.68 9.25
N LYS A 148 20.25 14.36 7.99
CA LYS A 148 20.71 15.34 6.99
C LYS A 148 19.66 16.40 6.68
N TYR A 149 18.38 16.02 6.56
CA TYR A 149 17.29 16.95 6.26
C TYR A 149 16.96 17.86 7.45
N GLN A 150 16.99 17.33 8.68
CA GLN A 150 16.85 18.12 9.89
C GLN A 150 17.99 19.14 10.05
N LYS A 151 19.23 18.73 9.78
CA LYS A 151 20.42 19.61 9.82
C LYS A 151 20.36 20.73 8.77
N LYS A 152 19.85 20.43 7.57
CA LYS A 152 19.64 21.44 6.52
C LYS A 152 18.58 22.46 6.91
N ASN A 153 17.49 22.02 7.55
CA ASN A 153 16.38 22.90 7.95
C ASN A 153 16.63 23.64 9.27
N SER A 154 17.56 23.17 10.11
CA SER A 154 18.03 23.92 11.28
C SER A 154 18.98 25.04 10.87
N CYS A 155 19.85 24.84 9.86
CA CYS A 155 20.69 25.91 9.30
C CYS A 155 19.88 27.03 8.63
N THR A 156 18.68 26.76 8.11
CA THR A 156 17.83 27.79 7.48
C THR A 156 16.95 28.55 8.46
N LYS A 157 16.85 28.13 9.73
CA LYS A 157 15.97 28.73 10.74
C LYS A 157 16.69 29.52 11.83
N THR A 158 18.03 29.54 11.82
CA THR A 158 18.83 30.35 12.73
C THR A 158 19.91 31.10 11.96
N GLU A 159 19.67 32.41 11.84
CA GLU A 159 20.58 33.52 11.56
C GLU A 159 20.84 33.98 10.10
N PRO A 160 20.76 35.32 9.86
CA PRO A 160 21.13 35.97 8.61
C PRO A 160 22.60 36.39 8.69
N ASP A 161 23.53 35.52 8.28
CA ASP A 161 24.84 35.92 7.75
C ASP A 161 25.56 34.67 7.23
N CYS A 162 25.48 34.48 5.91
CA CYS A 162 26.42 33.74 5.06
C CYS A 162 26.77 34.66 3.90
#